data_AF-I1R689-F1
#
_entry.id   AF-I1R689-F1
#
_cell.length_a   1.000
_cell.length_b   1.000
_cell.length_c   1.000
_cell.angle_alpha   90.00
_cell.angle_beta   90.00
_cell.angle_gamma   90.00
#
_symmetry.space_group_name_H-M   'P 1'
#
loop_
_entity.id
_entity.type
_entity.pdbx_description
1 polymer ?
#
loop_
_entity_poly.entity_id
_entity_poly.type
_entity_poly.pdbx_seq_one_letter_code
_entity_poly.pdbx_strand_id
1 'polypeptide(L)'
;MLSYRWILLLSVVVVVAVAAELPLASTTFKTLTGNAPLVIARGGFSGLFPDSSQFAFGFALSATSTDTSLWCDVQLTKDGVGFCLRDLLMQNGTTISQVYPGGKQTYRINGVPKTGWFPVDYNMSLLTNHDVFYTEHGLNMTNYILSVQKLGFVKYISSPELGFLETLSGGIDHKVKLVFRFLDKAVSDPSTNKTYDSMLSDLAFIKTIASGIMVPKSYIWPVTSENYIQLPTQIVKDAHDAGLEIYASDFSNDGNFPYNYGYDPLEEYLSFVSNGGFSVDGVLTDHPLTASEVVT
;
A
#
# COMPACT_ATOMS: atom_id res chain seq x y z
N MET A 1 -76.09 -13.51 -24.71
CA MET A 1 -74.94 -13.35 -25.63
C MET A 1 -74.29 -11.99 -25.37
N LEU A 2 -73.24 -11.94 -24.55
CA LEU A 2 -72.30 -10.82 -24.50
C LEU A 2 -70.92 -11.44 -24.22
N SER A 3 -70.05 -11.52 -25.25
CA SER A 3 -68.69 -12.01 -25.10
C SER A 3 -67.76 -10.84 -24.80
N TYR A 4 -67.13 -10.83 -23.62
CA TYR A 4 -66.01 -9.94 -23.34
C TYR A 4 -64.75 -10.46 -24.04
N ARG A 5 -64.28 -9.75 -25.06
CA ARG A 5 -62.95 -9.99 -25.65
C ARG A 5 -61.95 -9.07 -24.95
N TRP A 6 -61.08 -9.66 -24.13
CA TRP A 6 -59.97 -8.97 -23.49
C TRP A 6 -58.87 -8.81 -24.53
N ILE A 7 -58.59 -7.57 -24.96
CA ILE A 7 -57.44 -7.27 -25.80
C ILE A 7 -56.27 -6.96 -24.86
N LEU A 8 -55.38 -7.94 -24.69
CA LEU A 8 -54.06 -7.72 -24.08
C LEU A 8 -53.19 -6.98 -25.09
N LEU A 9 -53.01 -5.67 -24.90
CA LEU A 9 -51.98 -4.89 -25.58
C LEU A 9 -50.62 -5.23 -24.95
N LEU A 10 -49.88 -6.13 -25.58
CA LEU A 10 -48.46 -6.33 -25.30
C LEU A 10 -47.68 -5.14 -25.87
N SER A 11 -47.36 -4.17 -25.02
CA SER A 11 -46.37 -3.13 -25.34
C SER A 11 -44.98 -3.76 -25.28
N VAL A 12 -44.42 -4.14 -26.43
CA VAL A 12 -43.00 -4.48 -26.56
C VAL A 12 -42.21 -3.16 -26.58
N VAL A 13 -41.59 -2.82 -25.46
CA VAL A 13 -40.59 -1.74 -25.42
C VAL A 13 -39.27 -2.34 -25.93
N VAL A 14 -38.90 -2.06 -27.17
CA VAL A 14 -37.57 -2.37 -27.69
C VAL A 14 -36.62 -1.27 -27.22
N VAL A 15 -35.85 -1.55 -26.17
CA VAL A 15 -34.70 -0.71 -25.80
C VAL A 15 -33.57 -1.07 -26.76
N VAL A 16 -33.39 -0.27 -27.80
CA VAL A 16 -32.17 -0.34 -28.62
C VAL A 16 -31.08 0.37 -27.84
N ALA A 17 -30.28 -0.39 -27.09
CA ALA A 17 -29.02 0.10 -26.56
C ALA A 17 -28.06 0.30 -27.75
N VAL A 18 -27.94 1.54 -28.22
CA VAL A 18 -26.85 1.91 -29.13
C VAL A 18 -25.61 2.06 -28.25
N ALA A 19 -24.86 0.97 -28.09
CA ALA A 19 -23.50 1.05 -27.58
C ALA A 19 -22.67 1.75 -28.66
N ALA A 20 -22.50 3.06 -28.53
CA ALA A 20 -21.37 3.72 -29.16
C ALA A 20 -20.12 3.25 -28.41
N GLU A 21 -19.53 2.14 -28.85
CA GLU A 21 -18.15 1.82 -28.51
C GLU A 21 -17.28 2.91 -29.14
N LEU A 22 -17.05 3.98 -28.39
CA LEU A 22 -15.85 4.78 -28.60
C LEU A 22 -14.68 3.80 -28.51
N PRO A 23 -13.73 3.80 -29.46
CA PRO A 23 -12.56 2.97 -29.30
C PRO A 23 -11.92 3.39 -27.98
N LEU A 24 -11.82 2.47 -27.01
CA LEU A 24 -10.97 2.69 -25.84
C LEU A 24 -9.60 3.02 -26.42
N ALA A 25 -9.20 4.28 -26.33
CA ALA A 25 -7.83 4.63 -26.58
C ALA A 25 -7.04 3.75 -25.64
N SER A 26 -6.21 2.86 -26.19
CA SER A 26 -5.23 2.12 -25.40
C SER A 26 -4.35 3.18 -24.75
N THR A 27 -4.68 3.57 -23.54
CA THR A 27 -3.89 4.47 -22.70
C THR A 27 -2.67 3.66 -22.29
N THR A 28 -1.64 3.67 -23.14
CA THR A 28 -0.33 3.18 -22.72
C THR A 28 0.14 4.12 -21.62
N PHE A 29 0.02 3.69 -20.38
CA PHE A 29 0.55 4.43 -19.24
C PHE A 29 2.07 4.57 -19.39
N LYS A 30 2.63 5.69 -18.96
CA LYS A 30 4.08 5.95 -19.00
C LYS A 30 4.78 5.35 -17.78
N THR A 31 4.35 4.17 -17.36
CA THR A 31 5.01 3.37 -16.32
C THR A 31 6.25 2.72 -16.92
N LEU A 32 7.12 2.14 -16.08
CA LEU A 32 8.35 1.49 -16.55
C LEU A 32 8.05 0.38 -17.57
N THR A 33 6.92 -0.32 -17.39
CA THR A 33 6.53 -1.49 -18.19
C THR A 33 5.42 -1.20 -19.20
N GLY A 34 4.85 0.01 -19.20
CA GLY A 34 3.68 0.37 -20.01
C GLY A 34 2.34 -0.17 -19.49
N ASN A 35 2.35 -0.93 -18.39
CA ASN A 35 1.15 -1.47 -17.75
C ASN A 35 0.43 -0.41 -16.91
N ALA A 36 -0.84 -0.67 -16.59
CA ALA A 36 -1.60 0.11 -15.63
C ALA A 36 -0.89 0.17 -14.26
N PRO A 37 -0.87 1.34 -13.60
CA PRO A 37 -0.30 1.46 -12.27
C PRO A 37 -1.00 0.55 -11.26
N LEU A 38 -0.23 -0.05 -10.36
CA LEU A 38 -0.75 -0.92 -9.31
C LEU A 38 -1.48 -0.12 -8.22
N VAL A 39 -2.71 -0.53 -7.89
CA VAL A 39 -3.39 -0.07 -6.67
C VAL A 39 -2.91 -0.88 -5.48
N ILE A 40 -2.38 -0.20 -4.46
CA ILE A 40 -1.91 -0.83 -3.23
C ILE A 40 -2.75 -0.31 -2.05
N ALA A 41 -3.55 -1.18 -1.44
CA ALA A 41 -4.48 -0.88 -0.35
C ALA A 41 -3.78 -0.99 1.01
N ARG A 42 -3.44 0.15 1.63
CA ARG A 42 -2.74 0.24 2.92
C ARG A 42 -3.61 -0.26 4.05
N GLY A 43 -3.26 -1.41 4.63
CA GLY A 43 -4.09 -2.04 5.66
C GLY A 43 -5.50 -2.38 5.16
N GLY A 44 -5.69 -2.56 3.84
CA GLY A 44 -6.99 -2.72 3.19
C GLY A 44 -7.65 -1.37 2.88
N PHE A 45 -8.96 -1.27 3.08
CA PHE A 45 -9.71 -0.01 2.96
C PHE A 45 -9.70 0.73 4.31
N SER A 46 -8.52 1.15 4.76
CA SER A 46 -8.30 1.76 6.08
C SER A 46 -8.91 3.14 6.24
N GLY A 47 -9.27 3.81 5.14
CA GLY A 47 -10.03 5.08 5.18
C GLY A 47 -11.47 4.90 5.65
N LEU A 48 -12.00 3.67 5.65
CA LEU A 48 -13.38 3.36 6.06
C LEU A 48 -13.45 2.41 7.27
N PHE A 49 -12.53 1.45 7.35
CA PHE A 49 -12.50 0.43 8.40
C PHE A 49 -11.22 0.53 9.24
N PRO A 50 -11.19 -0.05 10.46
CA PRO A 50 -9.95 -0.15 11.21
C PRO A 50 -8.84 -0.78 10.35
N ASP A 51 -7.70 -0.11 10.28
CA ASP A 51 -6.53 -0.54 9.51
C ASP A 51 -6.16 -1.99 9.83
N SER A 52 -5.77 -2.73 8.79
CA SER A 52 -5.30 -4.11 8.90
C SER A 52 -6.32 -5.09 9.49
N SER A 53 -7.59 -4.71 9.56
CA SER A 53 -8.68 -5.61 9.95
C SER A 53 -9.13 -6.50 8.80
N GLN A 54 -9.72 -7.64 9.14
CA GLN A 54 -10.31 -8.54 8.15
C GLN A 54 -11.38 -7.84 7.29
N PHE A 55 -12.15 -6.91 7.87
CA PHE A 55 -13.14 -6.11 7.14
C PHE A 55 -12.48 -5.15 6.16
N ALA A 56 -11.41 -4.45 6.55
CA ALA A 56 -10.67 -3.56 5.67
C ALA A 56 -10.10 -4.31 4.46
N PHE A 57 -9.45 -5.46 4.69
CA PHE A 57 -8.89 -6.28 3.61
C PHE A 57 -9.97 -6.91 2.73
N GLY A 58 -11.01 -7.49 3.35
CA GLY A 58 -12.10 -8.13 2.61
C GLY A 58 -12.88 -7.14 1.75
N PHE A 59 -13.14 -5.93 2.28
CA PHE A 59 -13.82 -4.89 1.52
C PHE A 59 -12.97 -4.38 0.37
N ALA A 60 -11.67 -4.12 0.57
CA ALA A 60 -10.77 -3.73 -0.49
C ALA A 60 -10.82 -4.72 -1.65
N LEU A 61 -10.62 -6.03 -1.40
CA LEU A 61 -10.68 -7.05 -2.47
C LEU A 61 -12.04 -7.14 -3.18
N SER A 62 -13.13 -6.80 -2.50
CA SER A 62 -14.48 -6.89 -3.08
C SER A 62 -14.88 -5.67 -3.89
N ALA A 63 -14.35 -4.50 -3.56
CA ALA A 63 -14.84 -3.21 -4.05
C ALA A 63 -13.89 -2.56 -5.07
N THR A 64 -12.64 -3.02 -5.19
CA THR A 64 -11.61 -2.36 -5.98
C THR A 64 -11.24 -3.19 -7.22
N SER A 65 -10.31 -2.68 -8.04
CA SER A 65 -9.81 -3.40 -9.23
C SER A 65 -9.26 -4.79 -8.87
N THR A 66 -9.43 -5.76 -9.77
CA THR A 66 -9.03 -7.16 -9.54
C THR A 66 -7.54 -7.36 -9.29
N ASP A 67 -6.71 -6.41 -9.75
CA ASP A 67 -5.26 -6.44 -9.57
C ASP A 67 -4.77 -5.69 -8.32
N THR A 68 -5.71 -5.22 -7.47
CA THR A 68 -5.38 -4.53 -6.22
C THR A 68 -4.53 -5.43 -5.31
N SER A 69 -3.39 -4.89 -4.86
CA SER A 69 -2.53 -5.54 -3.87
C SER A 69 -2.87 -5.03 -2.47
N LEU A 70 -2.91 -5.94 -1.49
CA LEU A 70 -3.08 -5.58 -0.09
C LEU A 70 -1.73 -5.33 0.56
N TRP A 71 -1.62 -4.24 1.31
CA TRP A 71 -0.41 -3.90 2.07
C TRP A 71 -0.61 -4.16 3.55
N CYS A 72 0.36 -4.84 4.15
CA CYS A 72 0.39 -5.23 5.54
C CYS A 72 1.72 -4.78 6.15
N ASP A 73 1.66 -3.86 7.12
CA ASP A 73 2.83 -3.51 7.93
C ASP A 73 3.08 -4.63 8.94
N VAL A 74 3.97 -5.56 8.60
CA VAL A 74 4.21 -6.75 9.42
C VAL A 74 4.96 -6.38 10.70
N GLN A 75 4.37 -6.72 11.85
CA GLN A 75 4.99 -6.73 13.15
C GLN A 75 5.20 -8.16 13.63
N LEU A 76 6.20 -8.38 14.48
CA LEU A 76 6.52 -9.70 15.05
C LEU A 76 6.25 -9.72 16.55
N THR A 77 5.54 -10.75 17.00
CA THR A 77 5.35 -11.04 18.43
C THR A 77 6.62 -11.60 19.08
N LYS A 78 6.62 -11.74 20.41
CA LYS A 78 7.72 -12.35 21.18
C LYS A 78 8.05 -13.77 20.73
N ASP A 79 7.03 -14.53 20.38
CA ASP A 79 7.08 -15.86 19.79
C ASP A 79 7.10 -15.81 18.25
N GLY A 80 7.50 -14.66 17.69
CA GLY A 80 7.78 -14.32 16.28
C GLY A 80 6.73 -14.73 15.26
N VAL A 81 5.47 -14.71 15.66
CA VAL A 81 4.34 -14.74 14.73
C VAL A 81 4.14 -13.36 14.13
N GLY A 82 4.02 -13.31 12.80
CA GLY A 82 3.78 -12.08 12.05
C GLY A 82 2.31 -11.70 11.99
N PHE A 83 1.99 -10.43 12.20
CA PHE A 83 0.66 -9.86 12.01
C PHE A 83 0.73 -8.43 11.46
N CYS A 84 -0.36 -7.97 10.86
CA CYS A 84 -0.46 -6.64 10.28
C CYS A 84 -0.80 -5.61 11.35
N LEU A 85 0.07 -4.63 11.55
CA LEU A 85 -0.20 -3.46 12.38
C LEU A 85 0.66 -2.27 11.93
N ARG A 86 -0.02 -1.17 11.61
CA ARG A 86 0.58 0.06 11.06
C ARG A 86 1.71 0.65 11.92
N ASP A 87 1.59 0.58 13.25
CA ASP A 87 2.56 1.17 14.18
C ASP A 87 3.21 0.10 15.06
N LEU A 88 4.51 0.27 15.31
CA LEU A 88 5.26 -0.52 16.28
C LEU A 88 4.74 -0.31 17.71
N LEU A 89 4.21 0.87 18.02
CA LEU A 89 3.54 1.16 19.28
C LEU A 89 2.07 0.71 19.20
N MET A 90 1.79 -0.46 19.76
CA MET A 90 0.49 -1.12 19.62
C MET A 90 -0.70 -0.29 20.10
N GLN A 91 -0.48 0.61 21.07
CA GLN A 91 -1.55 1.46 21.59
C GLN A 91 -2.12 2.46 20.57
N ASN A 92 -1.43 2.71 19.45
CA ASN A 92 -1.88 3.65 18.43
C ASN A 92 -2.98 3.05 17.52
N GLY A 93 -3.16 1.73 17.54
CA GLY A 93 -4.17 1.04 16.73
C GLY A 93 -4.98 -0.02 17.48
N THR A 94 -4.77 -0.18 18.79
CA THR A 94 -5.41 -1.23 19.59
C THR A 94 -5.75 -0.75 21.00
N THR A 95 -6.53 -1.52 21.75
CA THR A 95 -6.86 -1.28 23.16
C THR A 95 -5.84 -1.88 24.13
N ILE A 96 -4.62 -2.23 23.67
CA ILE A 96 -3.59 -2.91 24.48
C ILE A 96 -3.28 -2.18 25.79
N SER A 97 -3.37 -0.84 25.81
CA SER A 97 -3.12 -0.02 26.99
C SER A 97 -4.17 -0.19 28.09
N GLN A 98 -5.38 -0.59 27.72
CA GLN A 98 -6.47 -0.89 28.64
C GLN A 98 -6.41 -2.34 29.12
N VAL A 99 -6.02 -3.27 28.24
CA VAL A 99 -5.92 -4.71 28.56
C VAL A 99 -4.69 -5.00 29.43
N TYR A 100 -3.56 -4.35 29.14
CA TYR A 100 -2.29 -4.52 29.85
C TYR A 100 -1.75 -3.17 30.38
N PRO A 101 -2.41 -2.52 31.35
CA PRO A 101 -2.06 -1.16 31.79
C PRO A 101 -0.62 -1.01 32.32
N GLY A 102 -0.04 -2.10 32.85
CA GLY A 102 1.35 -2.16 33.32
C GLY A 102 2.37 -2.62 32.26
N GLY A 103 1.95 -2.85 31.01
CA GLY A 103 2.75 -3.48 29.95
C GLY A 103 3.65 -2.53 29.16
N LYS A 104 3.83 -1.28 29.62
CA LYS A 104 4.71 -0.31 28.94
C LYS A 104 6.16 -0.74 29.08
N GLN A 105 6.86 -0.81 27.95
CA GLN A 105 8.31 -0.93 27.88
C GLN A 105 8.92 0.30 27.24
N THR A 106 10.25 0.44 27.38
CA THR A 106 11.02 1.48 26.70
C THR A 106 12.14 0.83 25.90
N TYR A 107 12.11 1.03 24.59
CA TYR A 107 13.14 0.56 23.67
C TYR A 107 13.79 1.75 22.93
N ARG A 108 15.03 1.57 22.49
CA ARG A 108 15.67 2.53 21.59
C ARG A 108 15.44 2.08 20.15
N ILE A 109 14.60 2.82 19.43
CA ILE A 109 14.31 2.57 18.02
C ILE A 109 15.09 3.62 17.22
N ASN A 110 16.07 3.18 16.43
CA ASN A 110 16.97 4.07 15.68
C ASN A 110 17.63 5.13 16.56
N GLY A 111 18.10 4.72 17.75
CA GLY A 111 18.75 5.60 18.72
C GLY A 111 17.81 6.46 19.58
N VAL A 112 16.54 6.59 19.19
CA VAL A 112 15.54 7.39 19.91
C VAL A 112 14.77 6.53 20.92
N PRO A 113 14.69 6.92 22.20
CA PRO A 113 13.87 6.19 23.17
C PRO A 113 12.39 6.34 22.82
N LYS A 114 11.70 5.20 22.68
CA LYS A 114 10.24 5.11 22.53
C LYS A 114 9.67 4.30 23.68
N THR A 115 8.57 4.77 24.25
CA THR A 115 7.88 4.12 25.38
C THR A 115 6.46 3.77 24.99
N GLY A 116 6.03 2.53 25.24
CA GLY A 116 4.70 2.04 24.90
C GLY A 116 4.60 0.53 24.94
N TRP A 117 3.63 -0.04 24.23
CA TRP A 117 3.43 -1.49 24.14
C TRP A 117 3.99 -1.99 22.81
N PHE A 118 4.98 -2.86 22.86
CA PHE A 118 5.64 -3.36 21.66
C PHE A 118 5.19 -4.78 21.36
N PRO A 119 4.99 -5.15 20.07
CA PRO A 119 4.63 -6.51 19.66
C PRO A 119 5.54 -7.58 20.25
N VAL A 120 6.85 -7.31 20.31
CA VAL A 120 7.88 -8.22 20.82
C VAL A 120 7.80 -8.53 22.32
N ASP A 121 6.92 -7.84 23.07
CA ASP A 121 6.70 -8.09 24.49
C ASP A 121 5.60 -9.14 24.75
N TYR A 122 4.80 -9.48 23.73
CA TYR A 122 3.62 -10.33 23.86
C TYR A 122 3.75 -11.56 22.96
N ASN A 123 3.33 -12.73 23.44
CA ASN A 123 3.11 -13.88 22.56
C ASN A 123 1.83 -13.67 21.75
N MET A 124 1.73 -14.25 20.56
CA MET A 124 0.52 -14.13 19.73
C MET A 124 -0.74 -14.63 20.45
N SER A 125 -0.60 -15.65 21.29
CA SER A 125 -1.72 -16.17 22.09
C SER A 125 -2.26 -15.17 23.13
N LEU A 126 -1.47 -14.17 23.52
CA LEU A 126 -1.91 -13.09 24.43
C LEU A 126 -2.59 -11.94 23.68
N LEU A 127 -2.35 -11.83 22.36
CA LEU A 127 -2.91 -10.78 21.49
C LEU A 127 -4.16 -11.25 20.75
N THR A 128 -4.25 -12.55 20.48
CA THR A 128 -5.44 -13.21 19.95
C THR A 128 -6.26 -13.71 21.12
N ASN A 129 -7.39 -13.06 21.41
CA ASN A 129 -8.35 -13.67 22.33
C ASN A 129 -8.67 -15.08 21.79
N HIS A 130 -8.41 -16.10 22.62
CA HIS A 130 -8.46 -17.56 22.38
C HIS A 130 -7.10 -18.30 22.30
N ASP A 131 -6.26 -18.18 23.34
CA ASP A 131 -5.05 -18.98 23.63
C ASP A 131 -5.28 -20.52 23.57
N VAL A 132 -6.48 -20.99 23.91
CA VAL A 132 -6.80 -22.43 24.03
C VAL A 132 -6.92 -23.14 22.67
N PHE A 133 -7.33 -22.46 21.59
CA PHE A 133 -7.58 -23.11 20.29
C PHE A 133 -6.28 -23.41 19.51
N TYR A 134 -5.27 -22.56 19.65
CA TYR A 134 -4.03 -22.64 18.86
C TYR A 134 -2.95 -23.51 19.52
N THR A 135 -2.98 -23.65 20.85
CA THR A 135 -2.09 -24.54 21.60
C THR A 135 -2.34 -26.02 21.27
N GLU A 136 -3.56 -26.37 20.85
CA GLU A 136 -3.93 -27.72 20.42
C GLU A 136 -3.40 -28.12 19.02
N HIS A 137 -2.80 -27.18 18.25
CA HIS A 137 -2.43 -27.41 16.84
C HIS A 137 -0.93 -27.27 16.49
N GLY A 138 -0.03 -27.13 17.47
CA GLY A 138 1.42 -27.41 17.32
C GLY A 138 2.18 -26.69 16.18
N LEU A 139 2.16 -25.35 16.14
CA LEU A 139 2.75 -24.57 15.03
C LEU A 139 4.16 -24.02 15.31
N ASN A 140 4.98 -23.88 14.26
CA ASN A 140 6.41 -23.50 14.29
C ASN A 140 6.73 -22.35 13.31
N MET A 141 7.40 -21.32 13.82
CA MET A 141 7.71 -20.04 13.19
C MET A 141 8.52 -20.04 11.89
N THR A 142 9.61 -20.79 11.78
CA THR A 142 10.49 -20.71 10.58
C THR A 142 9.77 -21.26 9.34
N ASN A 143 8.85 -22.20 9.58
CA ASN A 143 7.97 -22.71 8.55
C ASN A 143 6.85 -21.73 8.19
N TYR A 144 6.44 -20.81 9.05
CA TYR A 144 5.38 -19.84 8.73
C TYR A 144 5.84 -18.86 7.64
N ILE A 145 6.99 -18.21 7.82
CA ILE A 145 7.53 -17.27 6.80
C ILE A 145 7.81 -17.98 5.47
N LEU A 146 8.42 -19.17 5.52
CA LEU A 146 8.64 -20.00 4.33
C LEU A 146 7.33 -20.56 3.74
N SER A 147 6.27 -20.75 4.54
CA SER A 147 4.96 -21.20 4.07
C SER A 147 4.14 -20.08 3.42
N VAL A 148 4.16 -18.86 3.98
CA VAL A 148 3.50 -17.68 3.40
C VAL A 148 4.11 -17.35 2.03
N GLN A 149 5.42 -17.51 1.88
CA GLN A 149 6.11 -17.43 0.59
C GLN A 149 5.73 -18.60 -0.36
N LYS A 150 5.70 -19.84 0.13
CA LYS A 150 5.31 -21.04 -0.66
C LYS A 150 3.84 -21.07 -1.09
N LEU A 151 2.98 -20.26 -0.46
CA LEU A 151 1.59 -20.08 -0.88
C LEU A 151 1.47 -19.23 -2.16
N GLY A 152 2.56 -18.61 -2.64
CA GLY A 152 2.61 -17.91 -3.92
C GLY A 152 1.87 -16.56 -3.95
N PHE A 153 1.44 -16.05 -2.78
CA PHE A 153 0.64 -14.82 -2.69
C PHE A 153 1.47 -13.55 -2.45
N VAL A 154 2.70 -13.67 -1.93
CA VAL A 154 3.56 -12.49 -1.68
C VAL A 154 4.29 -12.11 -2.96
N LYS A 155 3.86 -11.03 -3.59
CA LYS A 155 4.50 -10.47 -4.80
C LYS A 155 5.56 -9.40 -4.49
N TYR A 156 5.44 -8.74 -3.34
CA TYR A 156 6.28 -7.60 -2.96
C TYR A 156 6.74 -7.71 -1.52
N ILE A 157 7.99 -7.32 -1.25
CA ILE A 157 8.48 -7.01 0.10
C ILE A 157 9.09 -5.62 0.06
N SER A 158 8.64 -4.77 0.98
CA SER A 158 9.15 -3.41 1.10
C SER A 158 9.81 -3.16 2.44
N SER A 159 10.85 -2.33 2.47
CA SER A 159 11.48 -1.90 3.72
C SER A 159 12.09 -0.51 3.57
N PRO A 160 12.06 0.33 4.63
CA PRO A 160 12.83 1.57 4.68
C PRO A 160 14.32 1.36 4.96
N GLU A 161 14.77 0.14 5.25
CA GLU A 161 16.18 -0.17 5.54
C GLU A 161 16.80 -0.91 4.36
N LEU A 162 17.74 -0.26 3.66
CA LEU A 162 18.30 -0.81 2.42
C LEU A 162 19.18 -2.03 2.71
N GLY A 163 19.95 -2.00 3.80
CA GLY A 163 20.75 -3.14 4.25
C GLY A 163 19.90 -4.36 4.60
N PHE A 164 18.68 -4.16 5.11
CA PHE A 164 17.75 -5.28 5.31
C PHE A 164 17.34 -5.92 3.97
N LEU A 165 16.98 -5.11 2.96
CA LEU A 165 16.65 -5.64 1.63
C LEU A 165 17.84 -6.36 0.99
N GLU A 166 19.06 -5.87 1.19
CA GLU A 166 20.29 -6.52 0.71
C GLU A 166 20.43 -7.92 1.32
N THR A 167 20.20 -8.08 2.64
CA THR A 167 20.25 -9.41 3.28
C THR A 167 19.19 -10.38 2.73
N LEU A 168 18.03 -9.87 2.30
CA LEU A 168 16.97 -10.69 1.72
C LEU A 168 17.24 -11.10 0.26
N SER A 169 17.91 -10.23 -0.51
CA SER A 169 18.13 -10.41 -1.95
C SER A 169 18.80 -11.74 -2.31
N GLY A 170 19.64 -12.30 -1.43
CA GLY A 170 20.35 -13.55 -1.65
C GLY A 170 19.56 -14.83 -1.35
N GLY A 171 18.39 -14.74 -0.69
CA GLY A 171 17.65 -15.90 -0.18
C GLY A 171 16.18 -15.98 -0.61
N ILE A 172 15.65 -14.96 -1.28
CA ILE A 172 14.24 -14.88 -1.65
C ILE A 172 13.97 -15.35 -3.09
N ASP A 173 12.76 -15.84 -3.35
CA ASP A 173 12.32 -16.20 -4.71
C ASP A 173 12.43 -14.97 -5.63
N HIS A 174 13.11 -15.11 -6.77
CA HIS A 174 13.33 -14.05 -7.75
C HIS A 174 12.04 -13.43 -8.32
N LYS A 175 10.88 -14.09 -8.15
CA LYS A 175 9.57 -13.52 -8.51
C LYS A 175 9.08 -12.47 -7.52
N VAL A 176 9.60 -12.45 -6.30
CA VAL A 176 9.26 -11.45 -5.28
C VAL A 176 10.04 -10.17 -5.57
N LYS A 177 9.32 -9.07 -5.76
CA LYS A 177 9.92 -7.76 -5.98
C LYS A 177 10.28 -7.12 -4.63
N LEU A 178 11.55 -6.76 -4.48
CA LEU A 178 12.01 -5.94 -3.35
C LEU A 178 11.79 -4.47 -3.67
N VAL A 179 11.19 -3.72 -2.74
CA VAL A 179 10.87 -2.29 -2.89
C VAL A 179 11.49 -1.48 -1.76
N PHE A 180 12.42 -0.59 -2.08
CA PHE A 180 13.02 0.29 -1.07
C PHE A 180 12.13 1.50 -0.78
N ARG A 181 11.74 1.69 0.48
CA ARG A 181 10.80 2.75 0.89
C ARG A 181 11.53 3.96 1.44
N PHE A 182 11.40 5.09 0.76
CA PHE A 182 11.87 6.37 1.26
C PHE A 182 10.92 6.91 2.33
N LEU A 183 11.50 7.47 3.39
CA LEU A 183 10.76 8.23 4.41
C LEU A 183 10.96 9.73 4.16
N ASP A 184 11.04 10.54 5.21
CA ASP A 184 11.42 11.95 5.10
C ASP A 184 12.88 12.12 4.65
N LYS A 185 13.13 13.11 3.78
CA LYS A 185 14.44 13.38 3.17
C LYS A 185 15.58 13.51 4.17
N ALA A 186 15.31 14.14 5.31
CA ALA A 186 16.28 14.40 6.36
C ALA A 186 16.57 13.20 7.27
N VAL A 187 15.74 12.15 7.22
CA VAL A 187 15.93 10.94 8.01
C VAL A 187 17.04 10.09 7.37
N SER A 188 17.85 9.46 8.21
CA SER A 188 18.85 8.50 7.76
C SER A 188 18.34 7.08 7.87
N ASP A 189 18.66 6.27 6.86
CA ASP A 189 18.56 4.82 6.96
C ASP A 189 19.63 4.34 7.96
N PRO A 190 19.23 3.70 9.09
CA PRO A 190 20.16 3.22 10.10
C PRO A 190 21.19 2.21 9.58
N SER A 191 20.85 1.45 8.53
CA SER A 191 21.70 0.40 7.98
C SER A 191 22.85 0.95 7.12
N THR A 192 22.63 2.08 6.45
CA THR A 192 23.63 2.71 5.56
C THR A 192 24.22 4.00 6.15
N ASN A 193 23.58 4.54 7.20
CA ASN A 193 23.86 5.84 7.80
C ASN A 193 23.83 7.01 6.78
N LYS A 194 23.13 6.83 5.66
CA LYS A 194 22.89 7.85 4.63
C LYS A 194 21.50 8.43 4.79
N THR A 195 21.32 9.70 4.44
CA THR A 195 19.97 10.29 4.38
C THR A 195 19.22 9.79 3.17
N TYR A 196 17.89 9.71 3.26
CA TYR A 196 17.03 9.38 2.11
C TYR A 196 17.26 10.34 0.93
N ASP A 197 17.49 11.62 1.20
CA ASP A 197 17.83 12.60 0.16
C ASP A 197 19.14 12.25 -0.57
N SER A 198 20.19 11.87 0.16
CA SER A 198 21.47 11.48 -0.46
C SER A 198 21.36 10.20 -1.29
N MET A 199 20.50 9.26 -0.87
CA MET A 199 20.28 8.00 -1.58
C MET A 199 19.49 8.18 -2.88
N LEU A 200 18.69 9.26 -3.02
CA LEU A 200 18.03 9.60 -4.29
C LEU A 200 19.01 9.84 -5.43
N SER A 201 20.25 10.25 -5.11
CA SER A 201 21.27 10.53 -6.12
C SER A 201 21.97 9.27 -6.64
N ASP A 202 21.68 8.09 -6.07
CA ASP A 202 22.35 6.82 -6.39
C ASP A 202 21.32 5.70 -6.63
N LEU A 203 20.35 5.96 -7.51
CA LEU A 203 19.33 4.98 -7.90
C LEU A 203 19.95 3.74 -8.58
N ALA A 204 21.09 3.88 -9.24
CA ALA A 204 21.82 2.78 -9.84
C ALA A 204 22.29 1.77 -8.77
N PHE A 205 22.80 2.23 -7.62
CA PHE A 205 23.13 1.36 -6.50
C PHE A 205 21.88 0.67 -5.95
N ILE A 206 20.79 1.42 -5.74
CA ILE A 206 19.52 0.85 -5.23
C ILE A 206 19.01 -0.26 -6.17
N LYS A 207 19.14 -0.09 -7.49
CA LYS A 207 18.75 -1.09 -8.49
C LYS A 207 19.49 -2.42 -8.35
N THR A 208 20.69 -2.43 -7.78
CA THR A 208 21.43 -3.68 -7.53
C THR A 208 20.79 -4.53 -6.41
N ILE A 209 19.96 -3.92 -5.56
CA ILE A 209 19.33 -4.54 -4.39
C ILE A 209 17.81 -4.69 -4.58
N ALA A 210 17.15 -3.69 -5.16
CA ALA A 210 15.71 -3.58 -5.26
C ALA A 210 15.22 -3.50 -6.70
N SER A 211 13.99 -3.96 -6.93
CA SER A 211 13.31 -3.86 -8.22
C SER A 211 12.47 -2.59 -8.36
N GLY A 212 12.17 -1.91 -7.25
CA GLY A 212 11.50 -0.63 -7.25
C GLY A 212 11.77 0.19 -5.99
N ILE A 213 11.26 1.41 -5.99
CA ILE A 213 11.30 2.35 -4.88
C ILE A 213 9.89 2.82 -4.55
N MET A 214 9.61 3.08 -3.28
CA MET A 214 8.37 3.74 -2.84
C MET A 214 8.71 5.07 -2.20
N VAL A 215 8.06 6.15 -2.64
CA VAL A 215 8.36 7.52 -2.18
C VAL A 215 7.10 8.24 -1.75
N PRO A 216 7.16 9.10 -0.72
CA PRO A 216 6.06 10.02 -0.40
C PRO A 216 5.70 10.86 -1.61
N LYS A 217 4.41 11.15 -1.82
CA LYS A 217 3.92 12.02 -2.91
C LYS A 217 4.71 13.32 -3.08
N SER A 218 5.17 13.91 -1.97
CA SER A 218 5.94 15.16 -1.93
C SER A 218 7.33 15.08 -2.57
N TYR A 219 7.86 13.87 -2.79
CA TYR A 219 9.10 13.67 -3.54
C TYR A 219 8.91 13.89 -5.05
N ILE A 220 7.70 13.62 -5.54
CA ILE A 220 7.34 13.75 -6.96
C ILE A 220 6.79 15.15 -7.23
N TRP A 221 5.80 15.56 -6.44
CA TRP A 221 5.18 16.88 -6.50
C TRP A 221 5.47 17.64 -5.20
N PRO A 222 6.54 18.46 -5.14
CA PRO A 222 6.82 19.27 -3.96
C PRO A 222 5.68 20.24 -3.69
N VAL A 223 5.37 20.48 -2.43
CA VAL A 223 4.28 21.37 -1.99
C VAL A 223 4.88 22.54 -1.23
N THR A 224 4.41 23.77 -1.50
CA THR A 224 4.84 24.97 -0.78
C THR A 224 4.24 25.02 0.64
N SER A 225 4.74 25.93 1.47
CA SER A 225 4.15 26.20 2.79
C SER A 225 2.69 26.65 2.73
N GLU A 226 2.27 27.24 1.62
CA GLU A 226 0.91 27.70 1.35
C GLU A 226 0.02 26.62 0.73
N ASN A 227 0.50 25.37 0.69
CA ASN A 227 -0.24 24.20 0.20
C ASN A 227 -0.55 24.22 -1.31
N TYR A 228 0.39 24.72 -2.12
CA TYR A 228 0.32 24.63 -3.59
C TYR A 228 1.40 23.70 -4.14
N ILE A 229 1.08 22.96 -5.20
CA ILE A 229 2.05 22.12 -5.90
C ILE A 229 3.07 22.99 -6.66
N GLN A 230 4.32 22.54 -6.66
CA GLN A 230 5.41 23.07 -7.47
C GLN A 230 5.58 22.22 -8.74
N LEU A 231 6.55 22.57 -9.59
CA LEU A 231 6.93 21.74 -10.72
C LEU A 231 7.36 20.34 -10.25
N PRO A 232 7.04 19.28 -11.03
CA PRO A 232 7.39 17.93 -10.64
C PRO A 232 8.91 17.74 -10.69
N THR A 233 9.42 16.92 -9.78
CA THR A 233 10.83 16.50 -9.83
C THR A 233 11.04 15.49 -10.97
N GLN A 234 12.30 15.18 -11.28
CA GLN A 234 12.63 14.17 -12.30
C GLN A 234 12.65 12.74 -11.75
N ILE A 235 12.33 12.52 -10.48
CA ILE A 235 12.52 11.24 -9.80
C ILE A 235 11.82 10.05 -10.49
N VAL A 236 10.64 10.26 -11.08
CA VAL A 236 9.93 9.21 -11.82
C VAL A 236 10.73 8.79 -13.04
N LYS A 237 11.19 9.78 -13.82
CA LYS A 237 12.04 9.54 -14.99
C LYS A 237 13.38 8.92 -14.60
N ASP A 238 14.03 9.43 -13.56
CA ASP A 238 15.33 8.95 -13.10
C ASP A 238 15.23 7.50 -12.59
N ALA A 239 14.15 7.14 -11.90
CA ALA A 239 13.88 5.77 -11.49
C ALA A 239 13.66 4.85 -12.69
N HIS A 240 12.85 5.27 -13.66
CA HIS A 240 12.60 4.50 -14.87
C HIS A 240 13.86 4.30 -15.72
N ASP A 241 14.68 5.34 -15.88
CA ASP A 241 15.98 5.25 -16.58
C ASP A 241 16.95 4.29 -15.87
N ALA A 242 16.87 4.19 -14.54
CA ALA A 242 17.61 3.21 -13.74
C ALA A 242 16.98 1.80 -13.76
N GLY A 243 15.83 1.61 -14.41
CA GLY A 243 15.10 0.33 -14.45
C GLY A 243 14.43 -0.04 -13.13
N LEU A 244 14.06 0.96 -12.32
CA LEU A 244 13.30 0.82 -11.08
C LEU A 244 11.84 1.22 -11.30
N GLU A 245 10.92 0.37 -10.81
CA GLU A 245 9.52 0.78 -10.64
C GLU A 245 9.44 1.83 -9.53
N ILE A 246 8.58 2.83 -9.66
CA ILE A 246 8.35 3.86 -8.64
C ILE A 246 6.90 3.84 -8.18
N TYR A 247 6.72 3.72 -6.86
CA TYR A 247 5.42 3.70 -6.21
C TYR A 247 5.25 4.98 -5.37
N ALA A 248 4.14 5.69 -5.54
CA ALA A 248 3.84 6.88 -4.75
C ALA A 248 3.03 6.52 -3.50
N SER A 249 3.42 7.02 -2.33
CA SER A 249 2.73 6.78 -1.05
C SER A 249 2.05 8.02 -0.50
N ASP A 250 1.12 7.78 0.43
CA ASP A 250 0.45 8.74 1.32
C ASP A 250 -0.79 9.38 0.73
N PHE A 251 -1.49 8.60 -0.11
CA PHE A 251 -2.81 8.96 -0.62
C PHE A 251 -3.89 8.62 0.40
N SER A 252 -4.76 9.60 0.67
CA SER A 252 -5.96 9.41 1.47
C SER A 252 -6.97 10.49 1.15
N ASN A 253 -8.23 10.13 0.88
CA ASN A 253 -9.30 11.04 0.44
C ASN A 253 -9.74 12.06 1.50
N ASP A 254 -9.37 11.83 2.75
CA ASP A 254 -9.65 12.64 3.93
C ASP A 254 -8.41 13.40 4.44
N GLY A 255 -7.31 13.34 3.69
CA GLY A 255 -6.06 14.03 3.99
C GLY A 255 -6.08 15.52 3.64
N ASN A 256 -4.97 16.21 3.91
CA ASN A 256 -4.76 17.56 3.42
C ASN A 256 -4.19 17.49 1.99
N PHE A 257 -4.92 18.04 1.02
CA PHE A 257 -4.54 18.07 -0.38
C PHE A 257 -4.05 19.45 -0.78
N PRO A 258 -3.06 19.55 -1.69
CA PRO A 258 -2.75 20.80 -2.35
C PRO A 258 -3.99 21.41 -3.02
N TYR A 259 -4.16 22.73 -2.90
CA TYR A 259 -5.34 23.43 -3.43
C TYR A 259 -5.51 23.30 -4.95
N ASN A 260 -4.42 22.99 -5.66
CA ASN A 260 -4.42 22.75 -7.11
C ASN A 260 -5.38 21.63 -7.54
N TYR A 261 -5.64 20.66 -6.67
CA TYR A 261 -6.57 19.55 -6.96
C TYR A 261 -8.03 19.92 -6.68
N GLY A 262 -8.31 21.13 -6.18
CA GLY A 262 -9.68 21.56 -5.91
C GLY A 262 -10.41 20.73 -4.85
N TYR A 263 -9.66 20.03 -3.98
CA TYR A 263 -10.16 19.02 -3.04
C TYR A 263 -10.80 17.79 -3.71
N ASP A 264 -10.51 17.57 -4.99
CA ASP A 264 -10.87 16.35 -5.68
C ASP A 264 -9.73 15.33 -5.56
N PRO A 265 -9.91 14.23 -4.79
CA PRO A 265 -8.88 13.21 -4.69
C PRO A 265 -8.58 12.56 -6.04
N LEU A 266 -9.56 12.47 -6.96
CA LEU A 266 -9.36 11.88 -8.29
C LEU A 266 -8.32 12.65 -9.10
N GLU A 267 -8.40 13.99 -9.08
CA GLU A 267 -7.44 14.88 -9.73
C GLU A 267 -6.04 14.73 -9.12
N GLU A 268 -5.94 14.47 -7.82
CA GLU A 268 -4.66 14.10 -7.22
C GLU A 268 -4.13 12.81 -7.86
N TYR A 269 -4.87 11.69 -7.85
CA TYR A 269 -4.34 10.45 -8.43
C TYR A 269 -3.98 10.58 -9.92
N LEU A 270 -4.83 11.26 -10.71
CA LEU A 270 -4.59 11.50 -12.14
C LEU A 270 -3.27 12.24 -12.39
N SER A 271 -2.85 13.14 -11.51
CA SER A 271 -1.58 13.87 -11.64
C SER A 271 -0.35 12.95 -11.52
N PHE A 272 -0.49 11.78 -10.90
CA PHE A 272 0.59 10.78 -10.76
C PHE A 272 0.52 9.66 -11.80
N VAL A 273 -0.64 9.41 -12.42
CA VAL A 273 -0.83 8.27 -13.34
C VAL A 273 -1.00 8.65 -14.81
N SER A 274 -1.47 9.86 -15.14
CA SER A 274 -1.74 10.23 -16.55
C SER A 274 -1.38 11.68 -16.89
N ASN A 275 -1.84 12.63 -16.08
CA ASN A 275 -1.87 14.05 -16.44
C ASN A 275 -0.54 14.77 -16.18
N GLY A 276 0.35 14.17 -15.37
CA GLY A 276 1.66 14.74 -15.00
C GLY A 276 2.73 14.67 -16.10
N GLY A 277 2.44 14.06 -17.25
CA GLY A 277 3.44 13.82 -18.31
C GLY A 277 4.31 12.59 -18.09
N PHE A 278 4.12 11.90 -16.96
CA PHE A 278 4.70 10.62 -16.55
C PHE A 278 3.61 9.75 -15.88
N SER A 279 3.92 8.49 -15.56
CA SER A 279 3.07 7.64 -14.74
C SER A 279 3.92 6.90 -13.71
N VAL A 280 3.53 6.96 -12.43
CA VAL A 280 4.10 6.05 -11.41
C VAL A 280 3.62 4.62 -11.64
N ASP A 281 4.41 3.63 -11.23
CA ASP A 281 4.09 2.20 -11.39
C ASP A 281 3.06 1.70 -10.38
N GLY A 282 2.73 2.49 -9.36
CA GLY A 282 1.59 2.25 -8.48
C GLY A 282 1.44 3.29 -7.38
N VAL A 283 0.32 3.18 -6.66
CA VAL A 283 -0.07 4.11 -5.59
C VAL A 283 -0.46 3.36 -4.32
N LEU A 284 0.11 3.76 -3.18
CA LEU A 284 -0.24 3.25 -1.85
C LEU A 284 -1.23 4.19 -1.17
N THR A 285 -2.46 3.71 -0.99
CA THR A 285 -3.61 4.50 -0.54
C THR A 285 -4.43 3.82 0.55
N ASP A 286 -5.04 4.64 1.41
CA ASP A 286 -6.04 4.23 2.40
C ASP A 286 -7.45 4.11 1.75
N HIS A 287 -7.61 4.60 0.52
CA HIS A 287 -8.86 4.67 -0.26
C HIS A 287 -8.70 4.02 -1.65
N PRO A 288 -8.53 2.68 -1.72
CA PRO A 288 -8.16 1.97 -2.95
C PRO A 288 -9.24 2.00 -4.05
N LEU A 289 -10.50 2.30 -3.72
CA LEU A 289 -11.56 2.48 -4.71
C LEU A 289 -11.27 3.69 -5.61
N THR A 290 -10.92 4.85 -5.03
CA THR A 290 -10.62 6.05 -5.81
C THR A 290 -9.39 5.87 -6.69
N ALA A 291 -8.36 5.18 -6.20
CA ALA A 291 -7.22 4.81 -7.04
C ALA A 291 -7.61 3.88 -8.19
N SER A 292 -8.56 2.95 -7.98
CA SER A 292 -9.03 2.03 -9.03
C SER A 292 -9.71 2.74 -10.19
N GLU A 293 -10.45 3.82 -9.90
CA GLU A 293 -11.14 4.61 -10.94
C GLU A 293 -10.18 5.30 -11.93
N VAL A 294 -8.91 5.53 -11.57
CA VAL A 294 -7.95 6.22 -12.44
C VAL A 294 -6.96 5.31 -13.16
N VAL A 295 -6.88 4.04 -12.78
CA VAL A 295 -5.95 3.06 -13.38
C VAL A 295 -6.64 2.05 -14.29
N THR A 296 -7.95 2.19 -14.49
CA THR A 296 -8.78 1.34 -15.37
C THR A 296 -9.02 2.01 -16.72
#